data_AF-A0A507B132-F1
#
_entry.id   AF-A0A507B132-F1
#
_cell.length_a   1.000
_cell.length_b   1.000
_cell.length_c   1.000
_cell.angle_alpha   90.00
_cell.angle_beta   90.00
_cell.angle_gamma   90.00
#
_symmetry.space_group_name_H-M   'P 1'
#
loop_
_entity.id
_entity.type
_entity.pdbx_description
1 polymer ?
#
loop_
_entity_poly.entity_id
_entity_poly.type
_entity_poly.pdbx_seq_one_letter_code
_entity_poly.pdbx_strand_id
1 'polypeptide(L)'
;MKATVVLSLASLAFGHVLENRACPGNNCNRQVTGTRAGLPALTARSADCSAFLAKTVTPTTTRTRTSTVYTQVPSDGGCVPEVTARAVEARQATSASTSVIPTYAAACKDADAYSAACSCLGVTQGPTRTARGPRVTVTTTLPATSCAANAVAAVPTCALECFQALYPKYGCTGFDDLKCQCAVFETLGTEVTPCTLEKCSRADVEKIFPAAQNGCACYSASLGLPKPSATTA
;
A
#
# COMPACT_ATOMS: atom_id res chain seq x y z
N MET A 1 -22.36 26.25 -25.86
CA MET A 1 -22.52 26.74 -24.48
C MET A 1 -21.21 26.50 -23.74
N LYS A 2 -20.46 27.55 -23.41
CA LYS A 2 -19.17 27.45 -22.71
C LYS A 2 -19.41 27.78 -21.24
N ALA A 3 -19.35 26.78 -20.37
CA ALA A 3 -19.51 26.98 -18.93
C ALA A 3 -18.13 27.21 -18.30
N THR A 4 -17.85 28.45 -17.91
CA THR A 4 -16.71 28.82 -17.08
C THR A 4 -17.08 28.57 -15.62
N VAL A 5 -16.45 27.57 -14.99
CA VAL A 5 -16.50 27.33 -13.55
C VAL A 5 -15.50 28.27 -12.87
N VAL A 6 -16.02 29.27 -12.17
CA VAL A 6 -15.23 30.15 -11.29
C VAL A 6 -15.03 29.41 -9.97
N LEU A 7 -13.82 28.89 -9.75
CA LEU A 7 -13.42 28.23 -8.51
C LEU A 7 -13.05 29.32 -7.48
N SER A 8 -13.98 29.64 -6.58
CA SER A 8 -13.75 30.56 -5.46
C SER A 8 -12.74 29.97 -4.48
N LEU A 9 -11.50 30.47 -4.51
CA LEU A 9 -10.49 30.25 -3.47
C LEU A 9 -10.86 31.09 -2.24
N ALA A 10 -11.55 30.48 -1.28
CA ALA A 10 -11.68 31.03 0.06
C ALA A 10 -10.34 30.90 0.80
N SER A 11 -9.53 31.96 0.77
CA SER A 11 -8.32 32.08 1.58
C SER A 11 -8.70 32.19 3.06
N LEU A 12 -8.63 31.08 3.80
CA LEU A 12 -8.62 31.09 5.26
C LEU A 12 -7.26 31.61 5.74
N ALA A 13 -7.12 32.93 5.80
CA ALA A 13 -6.02 33.58 6.50
C ALA A 13 -6.25 33.46 8.01
N PHE A 14 -5.66 32.44 8.64
CA PHE A 14 -5.52 32.43 10.10
C PHE A 14 -4.52 33.51 10.49
N GLY A 15 -5.02 34.72 10.76
CA GLY A 15 -4.24 35.75 11.45
C GLY A 15 -3.97 35.27 12.88
N HIS A 16 -2.75 34.81 13.15
CA HIS A 16 -2.30 34.64 14.53
C HIS A 16 -2.14 36.03 15.15
N VAL A 17 -3.12 36.45 15.96
CA VAL A 17 -2.97 37.57 16.88
C VAL A 17 -1.88 37.17 17.87
N LEU A 18 -0.68 37.71 17.69
CA LEU A 18 0.40 37.67 18.69
C LEU A 18 0.01 38.60 19.83
N GLU A 19 -0.89 38.13 20.69
CA GLU A 19 -1.18 38.78 21.96
C GLU A 19 0.12 38.80 22.79
N ASN A 20 0.42 39.92 23.44
CA ASN A 20 1.67 40.11 24.18
C ASN A 20 1.72 39.16 25.39
N ARG A 21 2.16 37.92 25.18
CA ARG A 21 2.33 36.92 26.23
C ARG A 21 3.53 37.31 27.08
N ALA A 22 3.33 37.36 28.39
CA ALA A 22 4.42 37.56 29.35
C ALA A 22 5.30 36.30 29.40
N CYS A 23 6.23 36.18 28.45
CA CYS A 23 7.24 35.14 28.46
C CYS A 23 8.25 35.38 29.58
N PRO A 24 8.77 34.33 30.24
CA PRO A 24 9.94 34.46 31.10
C PRO A 24 11.06 35.21 30.37
N GLY A 25 11.67 36.22 31.00
CA GLY A 25 12.68 37.10 30.38
C GLY A 25 14.05 36.47 30.13
N ASN A 26 14.12 35.17 29.83
CA ASN A 26 15.36 34.40 29.68
C ASN A 26 15.93 34.45 28.25
N ASN A 27 17.19 34.01 28.10
CA ASN A 27 17.90 34.07 26.80
C ASN A 27 17.30 33.14 25.74
N CYS A 28 16.72 32.01 26.15
CA CYS A 28 16.03 31.07 25.24
C CYS A 28 14.79 31.72 24.62
N ASN A 29 13.91 32.31 25.42
CA ASN A 29 12.74 33.05 24.95
C ASN A 29 13.13 34.21 24.05
N ARG A 30 14.19 34.97 24.40
CA ARG A 30 14.68 36.05 23.54
C ARG A 30 15.13 35.58 22.16
N GLN A 31 15.68 34.37 22.04
CA GLN A 31 16.09 33.79 20.75
C GLN A 31 14.89 33.27 19.95
N VAL A 32 13.88 32.70 20.63
CA VAL A 32 12.71 32.10 19.99
C VAL A 32 11.64 33.14 19.64
N THR A 33 11.36 34.11 20.52
CA THR A 33 10.27 35.11 20.36
C THR A 33 10.76 36.52 20.05
N GLY A 34 12.05 36.83 20.27
CA GLY A 34 12.56 38.21 20.15
C GLY A 34 12.62 38.74 18.72
N THR A 35 12.82 40.06 18.59
CA THR A 35 12.84 40.80 17.30
C THR A 35 14.21 41.39 16.96
N ARG A 36 15.29 40.98 17.66
CA ARG A 36 16.64 41.50 17.41
C ARG A 36 17.12 41.16 15.99
N ALA A 37 17.93 42.04 15.42
CA ALA A 37 18.63 41.78 14.15
C ALA A 37 19.52 40.53 14.26
N GLY A 38 19.59 39.75 13.18
CA GLY A 38 20.35 38.50 13.11
C GLY A 38 19.60 37.25 13.58
N LEU A 39 18.34 37.36 14.03
CA LEU A 39 17.46 36.20 14.20
C LEU A 39 16.75 35.84 12.88
N PRO A 40 16.45 34.55 12.65
CA PRO A 40 15.53 34.17 11.58
C PRO A 40 14.16 34.85 11.73
N ALA A 41 13.46 34.97 10.61
CA ALA A 41 12.10 35.51 10.60
C ALA A 41 11.19 34.75 11.60
N LEU A 42 10.23 35.45 12.18
CA LEU A 42 9.31 34.85 13.16
C LEU A 42 8.55 33.65 12.56
N THR A 43 8.23 33.70 11.28
CA THR A 43 7.61 32.62 10.50
C THR A 43 8.50 31.38 10.36
N ALA A 44 9.81 31.56 10.22
CA ALA A 44 10.75 30.44 10.21
C ALA A 44 10.82 29.79 11.59
N ARG A 45 10.91 30.59 12.66
CA ARG A 45 10.96 30.10 14.04
C ARG A 45 9.67 29.42 14.48
N SER A 46 8.51 29.89 14.02
CA SER A 46 7.23 29.21 14.27
C SER A 46 7.14 27.87 13.53
N ALA A 47 7.71 27.76 12.32
CA ALA A 47 7.84 26.50 11.61
C ALA A 47 8.79 25.54 12.33
N ASP A 48 9.93 26.02 12.83
CA ASP A 48 10.88 25.23 13.60
C ASP A 48 10.26 24.73 14.91
N CYS A 49 9.51 25.58 15.62
CA CYS A 49 8.74 25.18 16.80
C CYS A 49 7.68 24.11 16.47
N SER A 50 6.97 24.26 15.35
CA SER A 50 5.96 23.29 14.92
C SER A 50 6.62 21.96 14.57
N ALA A 51 7.77 21.96 13.90
CA ALA A 51 8.53 20.76 13.56
C ALA A 51 9.09 20.07 14.80
N PHE A 52 9.61 20.84 15.77
CA PHE A 52 10.16 20.31 17.01
C PHE A 52 9.11 19.62 17.88
N LEU A 53 7.91 20.20 17.94
CA LEU A 53 6.74 19.68 18.67
C LEU A 53 5.94 18.64 17.86
N ALA A 54 6.40 18.26 16.67
CA ALA A 54 5.72 17.29 15.84
C ALA A 54 5.72 15.92 16.53
N LYS A 55 4.53 15.30 16.63
CA LYS A 55 4.40 13.94 17.14
C LYS A 55 4.32 12.97 15.98
N THR A 56 5.10 11.89 16.06
CA THR A 56 4.98 10.78 15.10
C THR A 56 4.13 9.68 15.73
N VAL A 57 3.02 9.34 15.08
CA VAL A 57 2.17 8.21 15.46
C VAL A 57 2.38 7.10 14.43
N THR A 58 2.74 5.90 14.90
CA THR A 58 2.81 4.71 14.05
C THR A 58 1.54 3.90 14.28
N PRO A 59 0.70 3.67 13.25
CA PRO A 59 -0.50 2.87 13.42
C PRO A 59 -0.13 1.41 13.70
N THR A 60 -0.82 0.80 14.66
CA THR A 60 -0.67 -0.64 15.01
C THR A 60 -1.20 -1.55 13.89
N THR A 61 -2.05 -1.03 13.01
CA THR A 61 -2.64 -1.79 11.92
C THR A 61 -1.56 -2.26 10.93
N THR A 62 -1.36 -3.56 10.91
CA THR A 62 -0.44 -4.21 9.98
C THR A 62 -1.06 -4.26 8.59
N ARG A 63 -0.28 -3.90 7.57
CA ARG A 63 -0.66 -4.13 6.17
C ARG A 63 -0.07 -5.46 5.71
N THR A 64 -0.94 -6.40 5.39
CA THR A 64 -0.53 -7.69 4.80
C THR A 64 -0.42 -7.54 3.28
N ARG A 65 0.72 -7.92 2.72
CA ARG A 65 0.86 -8.20 1.28
C ARG A 65 1.05 -9.69 1.11
N THR A 66 0.14 -10.33 0.38
CA THR A 66 0.35 -11.69 -0.09
C THR A 66 1.18 -11.66 -1.37
N SER A 67 2.21 -12.49 -1.42
CA SER A 67 3.06 -12.72 -2.58
C SER A 67 3.06 -14.21 -2.87
N THR A 68 2.63 -14.61 -4.05
CA THR A 68 2.71 -16.01 -4.47
C THR A 68 4.02 -16.24 -5.22
N VAL A 69 4.78 -17.25 -4.82
CA VAL A 69 6.01 -17.69 -5.49
C VAL A 69 5.75 -19.09 -6.04
N TYR A 70 6.09 -19.31 -7.31
CA TYR A 70 5.92 -20.61 -7.94
C TYR A 70 7.23 -21.41 -7.92
N THR A 71 7.18 -22.66 -7.46
CA THR A 71 8.36 -23.54 -7.37
C THR A 71 8.11 -24.88 -8.05
N GLN A 72 9.18 -25.64 -8.27
CA GLN A 72 9.11 -27.01 -8.75
C GLN A 72 8.49 -27.93 -7.67
N VAL A 73 7.78 -28.98 -8.10
CA VAL A 73 7.48 -30.14 -7.26
C VAL A 73 8.66 -31.11 -7.44
N PRO A 74 9.25 -31.67 -6.37
CA PRO A 74 10.17 -32.79 -6.51
C PRO A 74 9.45 -33.95 -7.23
N SER A 75 10.07 -34.50 -8.27
CA SER A 75 9.48 -35.54 -9.13
C SER A 75 9.26 -36.89 -8.43
N ASP A 76 9.50 -37.00 -7.13
CA ASP A 76 9.59 -38.26 -6.40
C ASP A 76 8.35 -38.60 -5.56
N GLY A 77 7.20 -37.96 -5.79
CA GLY A 77 5.95 -38.29 -5.08
C GLY A 77 5.97 -38.03 -3.56
N GLY A 78 7.00 -37.35 -3.06
CA GLY A 78 7.08 -36.93 -1.66
C GLY A 78 6.03 -35.85 -1.39
N CYS A 79 5.22 -36.06 -0.35
CA CYS A 79 4.29 -35.05 0.17
C CYS A 79 5.03 -33.73 0.32
N VAL A 80 4.68 -32.73 -0.50
CA VAL A 80 5.10 -31.35 -0.23
C VAL A 80 4.50 -31.02 1.14
N PRO A 81 5.29 -30.73 2.18
CA PRO A 81 4.71 -30.29 3.43
C PRO A 81 3.87 -29.06 3.09
N GLU A 82 2.60 -29.08 3.47
CA GLU A 82 1.77 -27.89 3.47
C GLU A 82 2.55 -26.86 4.30
N VAL A 83 3.21 -25.92 3.62
CA VAL A 83 4.01 -24.90 4.29
C VAL A 83 3.01 -23.92 4.87
N THR A 84 2.46 -24.25 6.02
CA THR A 84 1.73 -23.30 6.85
C THR A 84 2.66 -22.12 7.08
N ALA A 85 2.27 -20.95 6.56
CA ALA A 85 3.04 -19.73 6.67
C ALA A 85 3.54 -19.55 8.11
N ARG A 86 4.86 -19.60 8.32
CA ARG A 86 5.42 -19.21 9.62
C ARG A 86 5.11 -17.73 9.80
N ALA A 87 4.16 -17.42 10.69
CA ALA A 87 3.90 -16.07 11.13
C ALA A 87 5.15 -15.56 11.86
N VAL A 88 6.05 -14.92 11.12
CA VAL A 88 7.15 -14.17 11.73
C VAL A 88 6.52 -12.92 12.34
N GLU A 89 6.31 -12.95 13.66
CA GLU A 89 5.85 -11.78 14.40
C GLU A 89 6.82 -10.61 14.24
N ALA A 90 6.28 -9.46 13.86
CA ALA A 90 7.06 -8.25 13.65
C ALA A 90 7.56 -7.71 14.99
N ARG A 91 8.88 -7.54 15.14
CA ARG A 91 9.42 -6.66 16.19
C ARG A 91 9.14 -5.21 15.78
N GLN A 92 8.40 -4.48 16.60
CA GLN A 92 8.19 -3.04 16.40
C GLN A 92 9.54 -2.31 16.45
N ALA A 93 9.87 -1.59 15.38
CA ALA A 93 10.96 -0.63 15.39
C ALA A 93 10.42 0.72 15.89
N THR A 94 10.80 1.10 17.10
CA THR A 94 10.50 2.43 17.63
C THR A 94 11.48 3.43 17.04
N SER A 95 11.08 4.13 15.99
CA SER A 95 11.85 5.29 15.50
C SER A 95 11.60 6.47 16.42
N ALA A 96 12.52 6.72 17.36
CA ALA A 96 12.54 7.96 18.11
C ALA A 96 12.88 9.11 17.14
N SER A 97 11.93 10.02 16.92
CA SER A 97 12.20 11.28 16.24
C SER A 97 13.07 12.13 17.14
N THR A 98 14.37 12.22 16.84
CA THR A 98 15.30 13.11 17.55
C THR A 98 14.99 14.56 17.14
N SER A 99 14.18 15.27 17.93
CA SER A 99 13.97 16.70 17.76
C SER A 99 15.24 17.45 18.20
N VAL A 100 16.01 17.97 17.24
CA VAL A 100 17.24 18.75 17.50
C VAL A 100 16.88 20.22 17.68
N ILE A 101 17.43 20.87 18.72
CA ILE A 101 17.26 22.31 18.96
C ILE A 101 18.00 23.09 17.85
N PRO A 102 17.34 24.02 17.14
CA PRO A 102 18.00 24.83 16.13
C PRO A 102 19.16 25.66 16.69
N THR A 103 20.20 25.87 15.88
CA THR A 103 21.43 26.58 16.28
C THR A 103 21.18 28.02 16.74
N TYR A 104 20.18 28.72 16.17
CA TYR A 104 19.82 30.07 16.61
C TYR A 104 19.27 30.12 18.04
N ALA A 105 18.79 28.98 18.56
CA ALA A 105 18.19 28.79 19.87
C ALA A 105 19.16 28.12 20.87
N ALA A 106 20.47 28.26 20.66
CA ALA A 106 21.51 27.66 21.50
C ALA A 106 21.45 28.08 22.99
N ALA A 107 20.72 29.14 23.35
CA ALA A 107 20.49 29.50 24.75
C ALA A 107 19.43 28.63 25.46
N CYS A 108 18.71 27.80 24.71
CA CYS A 108 17.83 26.78 25.26
C CYS A 108 18.67 25.58 25.70
N LYS A 109 18.65 25.30 27.00
CA LYS A 109 19.51 24.28 27.62
C LYS A 109 19.16 22.85 27.19
N ASP A 110 17.88 22.61 26.91
CA ASP A 110 17.31 21.31 26.63
C ASP A 110 16.01 21.43 25.82
N ALA A 111 15.46 20.28 25.44
CA ALA A 111 14.23 20.17 24.67
C ALA A 111 13.01 20.76 25.39
N ASP A 112 12.98 20.72 26.72
CA ASP A 112 11.88 21.24 27.52
C ASP A 112 11.91 22.77 27.54
N ALA A 113 13.09 23.37 27.69
CA ALA A 113 13.29 24.81 27.60
C ALA A 113 12.91 25.35 26.22
N TYR A 114 13.27 24.63 25.15
CA TYR A 114 12.87 24.99 23.79
C TYR A 114 11.36 24.85 23.57
N SER A 115 10.75 23.75 24.05
CA SER A 115 9.30 23.53 24.02
C SER A 115 8.51 24.61 24.76
N ALA A 116 9.01 25.06 25.91
CA ALA A 116 8.42 26.14 26.69
C ALA A 116 8.50 27.49 25.95
N ALA A 117 9.62 27.76 25.28
CA ALA A 117 9.78 28.95 24.46
C ALA A 117 8.86 28.94 23.23
N CYS A 118 8.67 27.79 22.60
CA CYS A 118 7.70 27.58 21.52
C CYS A 118 6.26 27.78 21.98
N SER A 119 5.91 27.27 23.17
CA SER A 119 4.62 27.53 23.79
C SER A 119 4.40 29.02 24.06
N CYS A 120 5.47 29.74 24.40
CA CYS A 120 5.41 31.18 24.59
C CYS A 120 5.27 31.97 23.29
N LEU A 121 5.82 31.47 22.19
CA LEU A 121 5.56 31.95 20.82
C LEU A 121 4.11 31.70 20.38
N GLY A 122 3.36 30.87 21.11
CA GLY A 122 1.98 30.48 20.77
C GLY A 122 1.88 29.16 20.00
N VAL A 123 2.99 28.43 19.82
CA VAL A 123 3.00 27.09 19.20
C VAL A 123 2.87 26.04 20.30
N THR A 124 1.66 25.55 20.51
CA THR A 124 1.36 24.60 21.59
C THR A 124 1.34 23.14 21.13
N GLN A 125 1.15 22.88 19.84
CA GLN A 125 1.20 21.55 19.25
C GLN A 125 1.82 21.60 17.85
N GLY A 126 2.74 20.67 17.57
CA GLY A 126 3.19 20.42 16.22
C GLY A 126 2.21 19.53 15.45
N PRO A 127 2.38 19.38 14.13
CA PRO A 127 1.55 18.47 13.35
C PRO A 127 1.74 17.03 13.82
N THR A 128 0.65 16.28 13.84
CA THR A 128 0.73 14.82 14.00
C THR A 128 1.11 14.21 12.65
N ARG A 129 2.27 13.54 12.61
CA ARG A 129 2.74 12.80 11.44
C ARG A 129 2.34 11.35 11.61
N THR A 130 1.58 10.82 10.65
CA THR A 130 1.30 9.39 10.61
C THR A 130 2.44 8.70 9.89
N ALA A 131 3.22 7.91 10.62
CA ALA A 131 4.21 7.03 10.01
C ALA A 131 3.50 5.88 9.28
N ARG A 132 4.16 5.29 8.29
CA ARG A 132 3.64 4.08 7.64
C ARG A 132 3.61 2.94 8.68
N GLY A 133 2.46 2.29 8.82
CA GLY A 133 2.32 1.10 9.66
C GLY A 133 3.22 -0.06 9.21
N PRO A 134 3.43 -1.06 10.07
CA PRO A 134 4.23 -2.23 9.74
C PRO A 134 3.65 -2.97 8.54
N ARG A 135 4.54 -3.50 7.70
CA ARG A 135 4.19 -4.28 6.52
C ARG A 135 4.62 -5.72 6.71
N VAL A 136 3.67 -6.64 6.62
CA VAL A 136 3.94 -8.08 6.62
C VAL A 136 3.85 -8.56 5.18
N THR A 137 4.84 -9.34 4.75
CA THR A 137 4.79 -10.04 3.47
C THR A 137 4.53 -11.51 3.77
N VAL A 138 3.40 -12.03 3.31
CA VAL A 138 3.07 -13.46 3.37
C VAL A 138 3.49 -14.04 2.03
N THR A 139 4.41 -15.01 2.06
CA THR A 139 4.83 -15.74 0.87
C THR A 139 4.07 -17.05 0.82
N THR A 140 3.27 -17.25 -0.22
CA THR A 140 2.62 -18.53 -0.50
C THR A 140 3.38 -19.22 -1.61
N THR A 141 3.76 -20.48 -1.41
CA THR A 141 4.44 -21.26 -2.44
C THR A 141 3.43 -22.16 -3.14
N LEU A 142 3.32 -22.03 -4.47
CA LEU A 142 2.45 -22.88 -5.29
C LEU A 142 3.27 -23.65 -6.32
N PRO A 143 2.92 -24.92 -6.61
CA PRO A 143 3.59 -25.64 -7.68
C PRO A 143 3.18 -25.08 -9.04
N ALA A 144 4.17 -24.85 -9.92
CA ALA A 144 3.95 -24.32 -11.27
C ALA A 144 2.96 -25.15 -12.11
N THR A 145 2.83 -26.45 -11.78
CA THR A 145 1.92 -27.41 -12.42
C THR A 145 0.44 -27.18 -12.11
N SER A 146 0.13 -26.39 -11.09
CA SER A 146 -1.24 -26.16 -10.61
C SER A 146 -1.90 -24.91 -11.19
N CYS A 147 -1.26 -24.17 -12.10
CA CYS A 147 -1.81 -22.90 -12.62
C CYS A 147 -3.20 -23.06 -13.25
N ALA A 148 -3.40 -24.08 -14.09
CA ALA A 148 -4.69 -24.36 -14.70
C ALA A 148 -5.73 -24.76 -13.65
N ALA A 149 -5.38 -25.65 -12.72
CA ALA A 149 -6.29 -26.09 -11.66
C ALA A 149 -6.73 -24.93 -10.75
N ASN A 150 -5.83 -24.01 -10.40
CA ASN A 150 -6.17 -22.83 -9.59
C ASN A 150 -7.01 -21.80 -10.36
N ALA A 151 -6.70 -21.59 -11.65
CA ALA A 151 -7.51 -20.72 -12.50
C ALA A 151 -8.93 -21.28 -12.65
N VAL A 152 -9.07 -22.58 -12.89
CA VAL A 152 -10.36 -23.27 -13.03
C VAL A 152 -11.14 -23.30 -11.71
N ALA A 153 -10.48 -23.50 -10.57
CA ALA A 153 -11.14 -23.48 -9.25
C ALA A 153 -11.73 -22.11 -8.88
N ALA A 154 -11.20 -21.03 -9.47
CA ALA A 154 -11.70 -19.67 -9.26
C ALA A 154 -12.83 -19.29 -10.25
N VAL A 155 -13.03 -20.06 -11.32
CA VAL A 155 -14.14 -19.86 -12.26
C VAL A 155 -15.41 -20.50 -11.70
N PRO A 156 -16.54 -19.77 -11.64
CA PRO A 156 -17.83 -20.35 -11.25
C PRO A 156 -18.21 -21.53 -12.15
N THR A 157 -18.65 -22.65 -11.54
CA THR A 157 -19.01 -23.87 -12.30
C THR A 157 -20.10 -23.64 -13.34
N CYS A 158 -21.02 -22.71 -13.08
CA CYS A 158 -22.07 -22.29 -14.01
C CYS A 158 -21.54 -21.66 -15.31
N ALA A 159 -20.29 -21.18 -15.32
CA ALA A 159 -19.67 -20.55 -16.48
C ALA A 159 -18.83 -21.52 -17.33
N LEU A 160 -18.57 -22.74 -16.85
CA LEU A 160 -17.63 -23.67 -17.50
C LEU A 160 -18.06 -24.03 -18.93
N GLU A 161 -19.34 -24.33 -19.14
CA GLU A 161 -19.86 -24.65 -20.48
C GLU A 161 -19.72 -23.47 -21.45
N CYS A 162 -19.87 -22.24 -20.95
CA CYS A 162 -19.71 -21.02 -21.76
C CYS A 162 -18.26 -20.86 -22.27
N PHE A 163 -17.27 -21.16 -21.43
CA PHE A 163 -15.87 -21.13 -21.83
C PHE A 163 -15.54 -22.25 -22.81
N GLN A 164 -15.98 -23.48 -22.54
CA GLN A 164 -15.76 -24.62 -23.42
C GLN A 164 -16.31 -24.40 -24.83
N ALA A 165 -17.45 -23.73 -24.97
CA ALA A 165 -18.04 -23.42 -26.26
C ALA A 165 -17.24 -22.38 -27.07
N LEU A 166 -16.48 -21.51 -26.40
CA LEU A 166 -15.70 -20.45 -27.05
C LEU A 166 -14.26 -20.85 -27.38
N TYR A 167 -13.64 -21.72 -26.58
CA TYR A 167 -12.24 -22.11 -26.80
C TYR A 167 -11.91 -22.55 -28.23
N PRO A 168 -12.72 -23.41 -28.89
CA PRO A 168 -12.43 -23.83 -30.27
C PRO A 168 -12.43 -22.67 -31.27
N LYS A 169 -13.23 -21.60 -31.05
CA LYS A 169 -13.28 -20.43 -31.95
C LYS A 169 -11.96 -19.65 -31.97
N TYR A 170 -11.21 -19.70 -30.88
CA TYR A 170 -9.92 -19.04 -30.73
C TYR A 170 -8.73 -20.00 -30.88
N GLY A 171 -8.98 -21.26 -31.25
CA GLY A 171 -7.95 -22.28 -31.37
C GLY A 171 -7.40 -22.80 -30.04
N CYS A 172 -8.07 -22.51 -28.93
CA CYS A 172 -7.68 -23.02 -27.62
C CYS A 172 -8.22 -24.44 -27.42
N THR A 173 -7.39 -25.32 -26.85
CA THR A 173 -7.70 -26.76 -26.76
C THR A 173 -8.48 -27.17 -25.51
N GLY A 174 -8.68 -26.24 -24.56
CA GLY A 174 -9.40 -26.49 -23.33
C GLY A 174 -8.96 -25.56 -22.21
N PHE A 175 -9.40 -25.86 -20.98
CA PHE A 175 -9.10 -25.08 -19.77
C PHE A 175 -7.62 -25.10 -19.36
N ASP A 176 -6.88 -26.11 -19.79
CA ASP A 176 -5.45 -26.31 -19.54
C ASP A 176 -4.55 -25.53 -20.50
N ASP A 177 -5.10 -25.06 -21.63
CA ASP A 177 -4.38 -24.26 -22.63
C ASP A 177 -4.25 -22.78 -22.23
N LEU A 178 -3.68 -22.53 -21.05
CA LEU A 178 -3.46 -21.18 -20.54
C LEU A 178 -2.59 -20.33 -21.48
N LYS A 179 -1.72 -20.97 -22.28
CA LYS A 179 -0.93 -20.26 -23.31
C LYS A 179 -1.86 -19.60 -24.33
N CYS A 180 -2.80 -20.36 -24.89
CA CYS A 180 -3.76 -19.83 -25.85
C CYS A 180 -4.71 -18.84 -25.18
N GLN A 181 -5.33 -19.23 -24.07
CA GLN A 181 -6.35 -18.42 -23.39
C GLN A 181 -5.84 -17.05 -22.98
N CYS A 182 -4.60 -16.96 -22.47
CA CYS A 182 -4.01 -15.69 -22.06
C CYS A 182 -3.62 -14.79 -23.24
N ALA A 183 -3.41 -15.35 -24.44
CA ALA A 183 -3.15 -14.57 -25.65
C ALA A 183 -4.43 -13.88 -26.18
N VAL A 184 -5.60 -14.42 -25.87
CA VAL A 184 -6.92 -13.92 -26.33
C VAL A 184 -7.83 -13.53 -25.16
N PHE A 185 -7.25 -13.16 -24.02
CA PHE A 185 -7.97 -12.94 -22.76
C PHE A 185 -9.08 -11.90 -22.86
N GLU A 186 -8.80 -10.73 -23.44
CA GLU A 186 -9.77 -9.62 -23.55
C GLU A 186 -10.95 -9.99 -24.45
N THR A 187 -10.69 -10.69 -25.55
CA THR A 187 -11.72 -11.12 -26.50
C THR A 187 -12.57 -12.25 -25.92
N LEU A 188 -11.95 -13.26 -25.30
CA LEU A 188 -12.67 -14.33 -24.59
C LEU A 188 -13.56 -13.78 -23.48
N GLY A 189 -13.06 -12.83 -22.67
CA GLY A 189 -13.83 -12.23 -21.58
C GLY A 189 -15.07 -11.47 -22.06
N THR A 190 -14.96 -10.79 -23.21
CA THR A 190 -16.09 -10.06 -23.79
C THR A 190 -17.14 -11.01 -24.36
N GLU A 191 -16.73 -12.05 -25.08
CA GLU A 191 -17.67 -12.98 -25.74
C GLU A 191 -18.29 -14.01 -24.81
N VAL A 192 -17.66 -14.35 -23.69
CA VAL A 192 -18.22 -15.29 -22.70
C VAL A 192 -19.30 -14.64 -21.83
N THR A 193 -19.29 -13.31 -21.73
CA THR A 193 -20.18 -12.55 -20.84
C THR A 193 -21.67 -12.79 -21.12
N PRO A 194 -22.18 -12.78 -22.37
CA PRO A 194 -23.58 -13.06 -22.66
C PRO A 194 -24.04 -14.44 -22.17
N CYS A 195 -23.28 -15.49 -22.50
CA CYS A 195 -23.58 -16.86 -22.04
C CYS A 195 -23.53 -16.97 -20.51
N THR A 196 -22.55 -16.32 -19.89
CA THR A 196 -22.38 -16.34 -18.42
C THR A 196 -23.56 -15.65 -17.74
N LEU A 197 -24.05 -14.53 -18.26
CA LEU A 197 -25.21 -13.82 -17.69
C LEU A 197 -26.52 -14.61 -17.80
N GLU A 198 -26.62 -15.55 -18.76
CA GLU A 198 -27.77 -16.46 -18.88
C GLU A 198 -27.73 -17.61 -17.87
N LYS A 199 -26.52 -18.01 -17.43
CA LYS A 199 -26.29 -19.23 -16.62
C LYS A 199 -25.86 -18.96 -15.19
N CYS A 200 -25.32 -17.78 -14.90
CA CYS A 200 -24.72 -17.40 -13.64
C CYS A 200 -25.32 -16.12 -13.07
N SER A 201 -25.12 -15.90 -11.77
CA SER A 201 -25.46 -14.61 -11.16
C SER A 201 -24.47 -13.52 -11.58
N ARG A 202 -24.89 -12.24 -11.50
CA ARG A 202 -23.98 -11.10 -11.72
C ARG A 202 -22.76 -11.12 -10.79
N ALA A 203 -22.94 -11.56 -9.55
CA ALA A 203 -21.85 -11.70 -8.58
C ALA A 203 -20.82 -12.76 -9.01
N ASP A 204 -21.23 -13.75 -9.82
CA ASP A 204 -20.32 -14.76 -10.35
C ASP A 204 -19.56 -14.25 -11.59
N VAL A 205 -20.21 -13.46 -12.44
CA VAL A 205 -19.55 -12.79 -13.57
C VAL A 205 -18.40 -11.90 -13.08
N GLU A 206 -18.58 -11.19 -11.97
CA GLU A 206 -17.54 -10.35 -11.37
C GLU A 206 -16.29 -11.14 -10.90
N LYS A 207 -16.41 -12.45 -10.64
CA LYS A 207 -15.28 -13.31 -10.23
C LYS A 207 -14.45 -13.81 -11.41
N ILE A 208 -15.00 -13.81 -12.62
CA ILE A 208 -14.36 -14.41 -13.80
C ILE A 208 -13.09 -13.65 -14.22
N PHE A 209 -13.19 -12.32 -14.33
CA PHE A 209 -12.06 -11.49 -14.75
C PHE A 209 -10.85 -11.60 -13.81
N PRO A 210 -10.99 -11.46 -12.47
CA PRO A 210 -9.86 -11.66 -11.56
C PRO A 210 -9.34 -13.10 -11.54
N ALA A 211 -10.21 -14.11 -11.69
CA ALA A 211 -9.80 -15.51 -11.79
C ALA A 211 -8.88 -15.75 -13.00
N ALA A 212 -9.26 -15.24 -14.16
CA ALA A 212 -8.48 -15.36 -15.38
C ALA A 212 -7.17 -14.54 -15.34
N GLN A 213 -7.18 -13.33 -14.77
CA GLN A 213 -5.94 -12.57 -14.52
C GLN A 213 -4.96 -13.32 -13.61
N ASN A 214 -5.46 -13.93 -12.54
CA ASN A 214 -4.64 -14.74 -11.64
C ASN A 214 -4.07 -15.98 -12.36
N GLY A 215 -4.88 -16.63 -13.20
CA GLY A 215 -4.44 -17.75 -14.05
C GLY A 215 -3.32 -17.35 -15.01
N CYS A 216 -3.45 -16.22 -15.70
CA CYS A 216 -2.44 -15.72 -16.64
C CYS A 216 -1.16 -15.21 -15.96
N ALA A 217 -1.29 -14.59 -14.78
CA ALA A 217 -0.14 -14.23 -13.95
C ALA A 217 0.62 -15.49 -13.48
N CYS A 218 -0.10 -16.54 -13.08
CA CYS A 218 0.47 -17.84 -12.73
C CYS A 218 1.22 -18.45 -13.91
N TYR A 219 0.57 -18.53 -15.07
CA TYR A 219 1.18 -19.09 -16.29
C TYR A 219 2.46 -18.33 -16.65
N SER A 220 2.42 -16.99 -16.66
CA SER A 220 3.58 -16.16 -16.98
C SER A 220 4.73 -16.37 -16.00
N ALA A 221 4.44 -16.50 -14.70
CA ALA A 221 5.44 -16.77 -13.68
C ALA A 221 5.98 -18.21 -13.72
N SER A 222 5.27 -19.13 -14.36
CA SER A 222 5.72 -20.52 -14.58
C SER A 222 6.64 -20.68 -15.80
N LEU A 223 6.70 -19.70 -16.70
CA LEU A 223 7.53 -19.76 -17.90
C LEU A 223 9.02 -19.91 -17.53
N GLY A 224 9.68 -20.90 -18.11
CA GLY A 224 11.11 -21.18 -17.85
C GLY A 224 11.38 -22.11 -16.66
N LEU A 225 10.35 -22.51 -15.91
CA LEU A 225 10.45 -23.63 -14.98
C LEU A 225 10.30 -24.96 -15.75
N PRO A 226 11.05 -26.02 -15.39
CA PRO A 226 10.92 -27.31 -16.05
C PRO A 226 9.48 -27.84 -15.92
N LYS A 227 8.86 -28.20 -17.04
CA LYS A 227 7.54 -28.85 -17.05
C LYS A 227 7.66 -30.23 -16.38
N PRO A 228 6.64 -30.67 -15.63
CA PRO A 228 6.60 -32.04 -15.14
C PRO A 228 6.63 -32.97 -16.35
N SER A 229 7.59 -33.87 -16.39
CA SER A 229 7.51 -35.00 -17.31
C SER A 229 6.34 -35.85 -16.83
N ALA A 230 5.35 -36.05 -17.69
CA ALA A 230 4.27 -36.98 -17.43
C ALA A 230 4.90 -38.36 -17.24
N THR A 231 5.03 -38.80 -15.98
CA THR A 231 5.37 -40.19 -15.68
C THR A 231 4.07 -40.95 -15.86
N THR A 232 3.96 -41.67 -16.96
CA THR A 232 2.89 -42.64 -17.20
C THR A 232 2.99 -43.69 -16.11
N ALA A 233 1.97 -43.78 -15.26
CA ALA A 233 1.77 -44.94 -14.38
C ALA A 233 1.02 -46.03 -15.15
#